data_AF-A0A9D7GEF6-F1
#
_entry.id   AF-A0A9D7GEF6-F1
#
_cell.length_a   1.000
_cell.length_b   1.000
_cell.length_c   1.000
_cell.angle_alpha   90.00
_cell.angle_beta   90.00
_cell.angle_gamma   90.00
#
_symmetry.space_group_name_H-M   'P 1'
#
loop_
_entity.id
_entity.type
_entity.pdbx_description
1 polymer ?
#
loop_
_entity_poly.entity_id
_entity_poly.type
_entity_poly.pdbx_seq_one_letter_code
_entity_poly.pdbx_strand_id
1 'polypeptide(L)'
;MPSPSPSWPASRPCFAWRPPTRWTRKRITPANRELYAQGAGNIISGLLGGLPLTQVIVRSSADIQSGGQTKFSAILHGTWLMLAVFAIAGLLRMVPLASLAAILLLVGYKLAKPSLFTAMWRSGLPQFIPFVVTVGFMAITNDLLRGVALGLALAFIHILWKNFKVPFHYDPHRYKPGMPIYIELSEDVTFLNKAGIKRTLSEIPDGARVVIDGGRSYDLDPDVREIRR
;
A
#
# COMPACT_ATOMS: atom_id res chain seq x y z
N MET A 1 -28.26 42.11 -25.66
CA MET A 1 -27.70 40.97 -26.41
C MET A 1 -26.88 40.14 -25.44
N PRO A 2 -27.39 39.01 -24.92
CA PRO A 2 -26.68 38.16 -23.98
C PRO A 2 -25.92 37.02 -24.69
N SER A 3 -24.75 36.70 -24.15
CA SER A 3 -23.77 35.70 -24.60
C SER A 3 -24.24 34.25 -24.43
N PRO A 4 -23.81 33.30 -25.29
CA PRO A 4 -24.17 31.90 -25.15
C PRO A 4 -23.34 31.21 -24.05
N SER A 5 -24.03 30.41 -23.22
CA SER A 5 -23.45 29.50 -22.23
C SER A 5 -22.76 28.30 -22.89
N PRO A 6 -21.62 27.79 -22.38
CA PRO A 6 -21.00 26.60 -22.94
C PRO A 6 -21.71 25.32 -22.44
N SER A 7 -22.31 24.58 -23.37
CA SER A 7 -22.85 23.24 -23.16
C SER A 7 -21.71 22.22 -23.04
N TRP A 8 -21.49 21.69 -21.84
CA TRP A 8 -20.58 20.57 -21.61
C TRP A 8 -21.26 19.24 -21.97
N PRO A 9 -20.61 18.33 -22.74
CA PRO A 9 -21.15 17.00 -22.98
C PRO A 9 -21.00 16.13 -21.72
N ALA A 10 -22.14 15.77 -21.14
CA ALA A 10 -22.26 14.85 -20.02
C ALA A 10 -22.03 13.39 -20.47
N SER A 11 -20.77 12.95 -20.50
CA SER A 11 -20.46 11.53 -20.74
C SER A 11 -19.16 11.06 -20.08
N ARG A 12 -18.93 11.46 -18.83
CA ARG A 12 -17.97 10.74 -17.97
C ARG A 12 -18.76 9.77 -17.10
N PRO A 13 -18.44 8.46 -17.08
CA PRO A 13 -19.10 7.55 -16.15
C PRO A 13 -18.80 8.03 -14.73
N CYS A 14 -19.82 8.60 -14.09
CA CYS A 14 -19.78 8.90 -12.67
C CYS A 14 -19.65 7.54 -11.99
N PHE A 15 -18.47 7.25 -11.43
CA PHE A 15 -18.25 6.05 -10.64
C PHE A 15 -19.06 6.22 -9.35
N ALA A 16 -20.36 5.89 -9.43
CA ALA A 16 -21.27 5.90 -8.30
C ALA A 16 -20.80 4.81 -7.34
N TRP A 17 -19.99 5.22 -6.36
CA TRP A 17 -19.62 4.38 -5.24
C TRP A 17 -20.90 4.00 -4.50
N ARG A 18 -21.43 2.80 -4.76
CA ARG A 18 -22.50 2.21 -3.95
C ARG A 18 -21.83 1.53 -2.75
N PRO A 19 -22.06 2.00 -1.51
CA PRO A 19 -21.62 1.26 -0.35
C PRO A 19 -22.25 -0.15 -0.37
N PRO A 20 -21.49 -1.21 -0.05
CA PRO A 20 -22.04 -2.56 0.03
C PRO A 20 -23.16 -2.62 1.08
N THR A 21 -24.31 -3.19 0.72
CA THR A 21 -25.57 -3.22 1.50
C THR A 21 -25.55 -4.16 2.72
N ARG A 22 -24.37 -4.63 3.15
CA ARG A 22 -24.22 -5.49 4.33
C ARG A 22 -23.31 -4.81 5.35
N TRP A 23 -23.89 -3.95 6.17
CA TRP A 23 -23.23 -3.29 7.29
C TRP A 23 -22.95 -4.28 8.44
N THR A 24 -22.03 -5.22 8.25
CA THR A 24 -21.34 -5.80 9.40
C THR A 24 -20.50 -4.67 10.02
N ARG A 25 -20.86 -4.22 11.22
CA ARG A 25 -20.28 -3.06 11.94
C ARG A 25 -18.80 -2.82 11.60
N LYS A 26 -18.53 -1.85 10.72
CA LYS A 26 -17.16 -1.48 10.33
C LYS A 26 -16.54 -0.65 11.46
N ARG A 27 -15.78 -1.29 12.34
CA ARG A 27 -15.02 -0.61 13.40
C ARG A 27 -13.67 -0.21 12.84
N ILE A 28 -13.34 1.08 12.93
CA ILE A 28 -12.03 1.59 12.55
C ILE A 28 -11.15 1.55 13.81
N THR A 29 -10.06 0.79 13.76
CA THR A 29 -9.08 0.74 14.85
C THR A 29 -8.00 1.79 14.58
N PRO A 30 -7.69 2.69 15.53
CA PRO A 30 -6.58 3.63 15.37
C PRO A 30 -5.24 2.89 15.42
N ALA A 31 -4.45 3.00 14.35
CA ALA A 31 -3.16 2.29 14.19
C ALA A 31 -2.16 2.60 15.32
N ASN A 32 -2.08 3.84 15.79
CA ASN A 32 -1.19 4.21 16.91
C ASN A 32 -1.54 3.44 18.18
N ARG A 33 -2.83 3.30 18.48
CA ARG A 33 -3.28 2.56 19.67
C ARG A 33 -2.98 1.07 19.54
N GLU A 34 -3.13 0.53 18.34
CA GLU A 34 -2.76 -0.86 18.05
C GLU A 34 -1.28 -1.11 18.25
N LEU A 35 -0.42 -0.20 17.77
CA LEU A 35 1.03 -0.29 17.95
C LEU A 35 1.42 -0.24 19.43
N TYR A 36 0.86 0.69 20.21
CA TYR A 36 1.09 0.74 21.66
C TYR A 36 0.62 -0.55 22.36
N ALA A 37 -0.54 -1.09 21.98
CA ALA A 37 -1.05 -2.32 22.54
C ALA A 37 -0.16 -3.53 22.22
N GLN A 38 0.33 -3.64 20.98
CA GLN A 38 1.28 -4.69 20.59
C GLN A 38 2.63 -4.53 21.31
N GLY A 39 3.12 -3.29 21.47
CA GLY A 39 4.34 -3.00 22.21
C GLY A 39 4.23 -3.40 23.68
N ALA A 40 3.19 -2.96 24.38
CA ALA A 40 2.93 -3.34 25.76
C ALA A 40 2.77 -4.87 25.92
N GLY A 41 2.04 -5.52 25.01
CA GLY A 41 1.88 -6.97 25.00
C GLY A 41 3.20 -7.72 24.82
N ASN A 42 4.08 -7.22 23.96
CA ASN A 42 5.41 -7.80 23.73
C ASN A 42 6.36 -7.58 24.92
N ILE A 43 6.29 -6.43 25.60
CA ILE A 43 7.05 -6.20 26.83
C ILE A 43 6.65 -7.21 27.90
N ILE A 44 5.34 -7.38 28.13
CA ILE A 44 4.84 -8.36 29.11
C ILE A 44 5.24 -9.79 28.70
N SER A 45 5.11 -10.13 27.40
CA SER A 45 5.55 -11.44 26.87
C SER A 45 7.03 -11.69 27.17
N GLY A 46 7.90 -10.73 26.85
CA GLY A 46 9.34 -10.85 27.09
C GLY A 46 9.69 -10.98 28.56
N LEU A 47 9.03 -10.24 29.45
CA LEU A 47 9.22 -10.35 30.91
C LEU A 47 8.83 -11.73 31.46
N LEU A 48 7.85 -12.39 30.83
CA LEU A 48 7.43 -13.75 31.19
C LEU A 48 8.24 -14.84 30.46
N GLY A 49 9.27 -14.48 29.68
CA GLY A 49 10.08 -15.42 28.88
C GLY A 49 9.38 -15.91 27.61
N GLY A 50 8.34 -15.22 27.17
CA GLY A 50 7.57 -15.52 25.97
C GLY A 50 8.22 -15.05 24.67
N LEU A 51 7.75 -15.61 23.56
CA LEU A 51 8.15 -15.21 22.21
C LEU A 51 7.45 -13.90 21.78
N PRO A 52 8.00 -13.17 20.79
CA PRO A 52 7.32 -12.03 20.20
C PRO A 52 5.92 -12.39 19.69
N LEU A 53 4.93 -11.62 20.14
CA LEU A 53 3.51 -11.76 19.82
C LEU A 53 3.13 -10.81 18.69
N THR A 54 2.38 -11.34 17.74
CA THR A 54 1.76 -10.57 16.65
C THR A 54 0.30 -10.95 16.49
N GLN A 55 -0.46 -10.13 15.77
CA GLN A 55 -1.85 -10.46 15.45
C GLN A 55 -1.91 -11.50 14.33
N VAL A 56 -2.66 -12.59 14.57
CA VAL A 56 -2.86 -13.65 13.59
C VAL A 56 -4.19 -13.43 12.87
N ILE A 57 -4.11 -13.02 11.60
CA ILE A 57 -5.28 -12.72 10.75
C ILE A 57 -6.23 -13.92 10.65
N VAL A 58 -5.68 -15.13 10.50
CA VAL A 58 -6.47 -16.36 10.36
C VAL A 58 -7.32 -16.64 11.60
N ARG A 59 -6.75 -16.48 12.81
CA ARG A 59 -7.49 -16.67 14.07
C ARG A 59 -8.61 -15.64 14.21
N SER A 60 -8.28 -14.36 14.00
CA SER A 60 -9.28 -13.30 14.08
C SER A 60 -10.40 -13.49 13.06
N SER A 61 -10.09 -14.00 11.86
CA SER A 61 -11.09 -14.25 10.83
C SER A 61 -12.02 -15.41 11.23
N ALA A 62 -11.48 -16.47 11.84
CA ALA A 62 -12.27 -17.58 12.37
C ALA A 62 -13.19 -17.12 13.52
N ASP A 63 -12.68 -16.31 14.44
CA ASP A 63 -13.47 -15.76 15.57
C ASP A 63 -14.64 -14.90 15.07
N ILE A 64 -14.40 -14.06 14.05
CA ILE A 64 -15.46 -13.26 13.42
C ILE A 64 -16.47 -14.15 12.68
N GLN A 65 -16.00 -15.20 11.99
CA GLN A 65 -16.89 -16.16 11.30
C GLN A 65 -17.74 -16.98 12.27
N SER A 66 -17.26 -17.27 13.48
CA SER A 66 -18.05 -17.90 14.55
C SER A 66 -18.94 -16.92 15.31
N GLY A 67 -19.08 -15.67 14.84
CA GLY A 67 -19.96 -14.66 15.44
C GLY A 67 -19.33 -13.87 16.60
N GLY A 68 -18.02 -13.99 16.83
CA GLY A 68 -17.28 -13.19 17.79
C GLY A 68 -17.29 -11.70 17.41
N GLN A 69 -17.79 -10.86 18.32
CA GLN A 69 -17.93 -9.40 18.09
C GLN A 69 -17.32 -8.55 19.21
N THR A 70 -16.85 -9.16 20.28
CA THR A 70 -16.37 -8.48 21.50
C THR A 70 -14.96 -8.91 21.85
N LYS A 71 -14.24 -8.06 22.58
CA LYS A 71 -12.91 -8.38 23.13
C LYS A 71 -12.95 -9.59 24.08
N PHE A 72 -14.13 -9.85 24.66
CA PHE A 72 -14.35 -10.97 25.56
C PHE A 72 -14.16 -12.33 24.86
N SER A 73 -14.50 -12.44 23.56
CA SER A 73 -14.25 -13.66 22.78
C SER A 73 -12.76 -14.01 22.76
N ALA A 74 -11.91 -13.01 22.51
CA ALA A 74 -10.46 -13.20 22.49
C ALA A 74 -9.89 -13.54 23.88
N ILE A 75 -10.40 -12.93 24.95
CA ILE A 75 -10.00 -13.24 26.33
C ILE A 75 -10.37 -14.68 26.67
N LEU A 76 -11.63 -15.07 26.46
CA LEU A 76 -12.09 -16.44 26.70
C LEU A 76 -11.27 -17.45 25.89
N HIS A 77 -11.04 -17.20 24.60
CA HIS A 77 -10.23 -18.07 23.76
C HIS A 77 -8.81 -18.23 24.31
N GLY A 78 -8.17 -17.14 24.76
CA GLY A 78 -6.86 -17.18 25.40
C GLY A 78 -6.87 -17.97 26.71
N THR A 79 -7.87 -17.76 27.57
CA THR A 79 -8.05 -18.51 28.82
C THR A 79 -8.27 -20.00 28.56
N TRP A 80 -9.13 -20.36 27.62
CA TRP A 80 -9.37 -21.75 27.24
C TRP A 80 -8.12 -22.40 26.66
N LEU A 81 -7.35 -21.67 25.84
CA LEU A 81 -6.09 -22.17 25.31
C LEU A 81 -5.08 -22.43 26.42
N MET A 82 -4.96 -21.52 27.39
CA MET A 82 -4.08 -21.70 28.55
C MET A 82 -4.49 -22.92 29.39
N LEU A 83 -5.78 -23.05 29.71
CA LEU A 83 -6.32 -24.19 30.45
C LEU A 83 -6.10 -25.51 29.69
N ALA A 84 -6.35 -25.52 28.38
CA ALA A 84 -6.13 -26.69 27.54
C ALA A 84 -4.66 -27.10 27.57
N VAL A 85 -3.73 -26.16 27.34
CA VAL A 85 -2.29 -26.47 27.35
C VAL A 85 -1.86 -27.10 28.69
N PHE A 86 -2.33 -26.60 29.83
CA PHE A 86 -2.01 -27.21 31.13
C PHE A 86 -2.69 -28.57 31.34
N ALA A 87 -3.95 -28.73 30.94
CA ALA A 87 -4.71 -29.97 31.13
C ALA A 87 -4.23 -31.12 30.23
N ILE A 88 -3.88 -30.84 28.97
CA ILE A 88 -3.49 -31.85 27.97
C ILE A 88 -2.01 -31.80 27.59
N ALA A 89 -1.15 -31.19 28.41
CA ALA A 89 0.30 -31.07 28.16
C ALA A 89 0.98 -32.41 27.81
N GLY A 90 0.59 -33.49 28.50
CA GLY A 90 1.13 -34.83 28.25
C GLY A 90 0.80 -35.36 26.85
N LEU A 91 -0.42 -35.08 26.36
CA LEU A 91 -0.86 -35.48 25.02
C LEU A 91 -0.22 -34.62 23.93
N LEU A 92 0.03 -33.34 24.19
CA LEU A 92 0.73 -32.45 23.25
C LEU A 92 2.13 -32.95 22.88
N ARG A 93 2.81 -33.65 23.79
CA ARG A 93 4.12 -34.25 23.53
C ARG A 93 4.07 -35.43 22.56
N MET A 94 2.90 -36.05 22.41
CA MET A 94 2.68 -37.18 21.49
C MET A 94 2.30 -36.73 20.07
N VAL A 95 2.16 -35.43 19.82
CA VAL A 95 1.79 -34.91 18.50
C VAL A 95 2.89 -35.24 17.48
N PRO A 96 2.58 -36.01 16.42
CA PRO A 96 3.58 -36.35 15.41
C PRO A 96 4.07 -35.10 14.67
N LEU A 97 5.38 -35.03 14.43
CA LEU A 97 5.99 -33.95 13.65
C LEU A 97 5.42 -33.87 12.22
N ALA A 98 5.00 -35.01 11.65
CA ALA A 98 4.34 -35.06 10.35
C ALA A 98 3.03 -34.24 10.31
N SER A 99 2.25 -34.25 11.39
CA SER A 99 1.01 -33.45 11.48
C SER A 99 1.31 -31.96 11.52
N LEU A 100 2.35 -31.55 12.25
CA LEU A 100 2.79 -30.15 12.29
C LEU A 100 3.30 -29.69 10.92
N ALA A 101 4.09 -30.52 10.23
CA ALA A 101 4.57 -30.23 8.88
C ALA A 101 3.42 -30.05 7.88
N ALA A 102 2.41 -30.93 7.93
CA ALA A 102 1.22 -30.82 7.07
C ALA A 102 0.46 -29.51 7.30
N ILE A 103 0.31 -29.09 8.56
CA ILE A 103 -0.31 -27.80 8.91
C ILE A 103 0.53 -26.63 8.38
N LEU A 104 1.85 -26.66 8.54
CA LEU A 104 2.75 -25.62 8.04
C LEU A 104 2.69 -25.49 6.52
N LEU A 105 2.68 -26.60 5.78
CA LEU A 105 2.55 -26.60 4.32
C LEU A 105 1.20 -26.01 3.88
N LEU A 106 0.10 -26.40 4.55
CA LEU A 106 -1.22 -25.88 4.23
C LEU A 106 -1.33 -24.38 4.50
N VAL A 107 -0.80 -23.91 5.63
CA VAL A 107 -0.80 -22.48 5.98
C VAL A 107 0.10 -21.70 5.03
N GLY A 108 1.30 -22.22 4.73
CA GLY A 108 2.21 -21.64 3.74
C GLY A 108 1.56 -21.49 2.37
N TYR A 109 0.88 -22.53 1.88
CA TYR A 109 0.13 -22.49 0.62
C TYR A 109 -1.02 -21.46 0.65
N LYS A 110 -1.73 -21.35 1.77
CA LYS A 110 -2.80 -20.34 1.94
C LYS A 110 -2.29 -18.91 1.96
N LEU A 111 -1.06 -18.67 2.44
CA LEU A 111 -0.42 -17.36 2.46
C LEU A 111 0.22 -17.01 1.11
N ALA A 112 0.93 -17.96 0.49
CA ALA A 112 1.63 -17.81 -0.78
C ALA A 112 0.83 -18.43 -1.94
N LYS A 113 -0.44 -18.06 -2.10
CA LYS A 113 -1.30 -18.63 -3.15
C LYS A 113 -0.72 -18.31 -4.53
N PRO A 114 -0.71 -19.28 -5.48
CA PRO A 114 -0.24 -19.03 -6.85
C PRO A 114 -0.94 -17.87 -7.54
N SER A 115 -2.22 -17.63 -7.20
CA SER A 115 -3.01 -16.50 -7.70
C SER A 115 -2.39 -15.14 -7.38
N LEU A 116 -1.64 -15.00 -6.28
CA LEU A 116 -0.95 -13.77 -5.92
C LEU A 116 0.16 -13.45 -6.93
N PHE A 117 0.95 -14.44 -7.32
CA PHE A 117 2.01 -14.30 -8.31
C PHE A 117 1.43 -13.93 -9.68
N THR A 118 0.34 -14.59 -10.08
CA THR A 118 -0.36 -14.25 -11.33
C THR A 118 -0.93 -12.84 -11.30
N ALA A 119 -1.50 -12.40 -10.17
CA ALA A 119 -2.01 -11.04 -10.01
C ALA A 119 -0.89 -9.99 -10.09
N MET A 120 0.26 -10.25 -9.47
CA MET A 120 1.43 -9.38 -9.57
C MET A 120 1.97 -9.30 -11.00
N TRP A 121 2.04 -10.42 -11.72
CA TRP A 121 2.45 -10.44 -13.13
C TRP A 121 1.51 -9.59 -14.00
N ARG A 122 0.19 -9.73 -13.80
CA ARG A 122 -0.83 -8.94 -14.51
C ARG A 122 -0.79 -7.44 -14.17
N SER A 123 -0.22 -7.07 -13.02
CA SER A 123 -0.08 -5.66 -12.60
C SER A 123 1.08 -4.94 -13.31
N GLY A 124 1.91 -5.68 -14.04
CA GLY A 124 2.96 -5.15 -14.89
C GLY A 124 4.37 -5.34 -14.33
N LEU A 125 5.35 -5.31 -15.24
CA LEU A 125 6.78 -5.51 -14.93
C LEU A 125 7.34 -4.60 -13.83
N PRO A 126 6.97 -3.29 -13.74
CA PRO A 126 7.54 -2.40 -12.72
C PRO A 126 7.20 -2.82 -11.28
N GLN A 127 6.09 -3.53 -11.07
CA GLN A 127 5.69 -4.04 -9.75
C GLN A 127 6.13 -5.49 -9.55
N PHE A 128 6.11 -6.29 -10.62
CA PHE A 128 6.50 -7.69 -10.57
C PHE A 128 7.99 -7.90 -10.27
N ILE A 129 8.88 -7.10 -10.87
CA ILE A 129 10.33 -7.25 -10.68
C ILE A 129 10.73 -7.07 -9.21
N PRO A 130 10.41 -5.96 -8.52
CA PRO A 130 10.75 -5.80 -7.10
C PRO A 130 10.16 -6.91 -6.22
N PHE A 131 8.94 -7.37 -6.54
CA PHE A 131 8.28 -8.46 -5.82
C PHE A 131 9.06 -9.77 -5.91
N VAL A 132 9.40 -10.24 -7.12
CA VAL A 132 10.14 -11.50 -7.31
C VAL A 132 11.54 -11.40 -6.76
N VAL A 133 12.22 -10.26 -6.93
CA VAL A 133 13.56 -10.05 -6.36
C VAL A 133 13.51 -10.18 -4.84
N THR A 134 12.52 -9.55 -4.18
CA THR A 134 12.38 -9.60 -2.72
C THR A 134 12.08 -11.03 -2.24
N VAL A 135 11.09 -11.69 -2.83
CA VAL A 135 10.69 -13.06 -2.45
C VAL A 135 11.79 -14.07 -2.76
N GLY A 136 12.44 -13.97 -3.92
CA GLY A 136 13.55 -14.83 -4.32
C GLY A 136 14.76 -14.65 -3.42
N PHE A 137 15.10 -13.42 -3.06
CA PHE A 137 16.18 -13.13 -2.13
C PHE A 137 15.90 -13.72 -0.74
N MET A 138 14.68 -13.57 -0.21
CA MET A 138 14.27 -14.22 1.04
C MET A 138 14.43 -15.74 0.98
N ALA A 139 13.99 -16.37 -0.11
CA ALA A 139 14.05 -17.82 -0.27
C ALA A 139 15.49 -18.35 -0.38
N ILE A 140 16.40 -17.61 -1.01
CA ILE A 140 17.80 -18.01 -1.16
C ILE A 140 18.59 -17.79 0.14
N THR A 141 18.35 -16.67 0.82
CA THR A 141 19.12 -16.31 2.01
C THR A 141 18.59 -16.94 3.31
N ASN A 142 17.37 -17.49 3.29
CA ASN A 142 16.64 -17.96 4.46
C ASN A 142 16.54 -16.91 5.59
N ASP A 143 16.65 -15.63 5.25
CA ASP A 143 16.62 -14.51 6.18
C ASP A 143 15.50 -13.55 5.80
N LEU A 144 14.42 -13.62 6.57
CA LEU A 144 13.25 -12.76 6.37
C LEU A 144 13.59 -11.29 6.62
N LEU A 145 14.44 -10.98 7.62
CA LEU A 145 14.75 -9.62 8.00
C LEU A 145 15.54 -8.91 6.90
N ARG A 146 16.58 -9.56 6.35
CA ARG A 146 17.35 -9.02 5.22
C ARG A 146 16.46 -8.85 3.99
N GLY A 147 15.55 -9.78 3.73
CA GLY A 147 14.59 -9.65 2.65
C GLY A 147 13.66 -8.45 2.80
N VAL A 148 13.13 -8.22 4.00
CA VAL A 148 12.27 -7.05 4.27
C VAL A 148 13.06 -5.76 4.10
N ALA A 149 14.30 -5.69 4.58
CA ALA A 149 15.16 -4.53 4.40
C ALA A 149 15.44 -4.24 2.91
N LEU A 150 15.73 -5.27 2.12
CA LEU A 150 15.90 -5.14 0.67
C LEU A 150 14.62 -4.66 -0.01
N GLY A 151 13.47 -5.24 0.33
CA GLY A 151 12.17 -4.84 -0.24
C GLY A 151 11.84 -3.39 0.06
N LEU A 152 12.12 -2.92 1.28
CA LEU A 152 11.95 -1.52 1.68
C LEU A 152 12.88 -0.59 0.89
N ALA A 153 14.15 -0.96 0.72
CA ALA A 153 15.10 -0.20 -0.07
C ALA A 153 14.68 -0.10 -1.55
N LEU A 154 14.24 -1.22 -2.15
CA LEU A 154 13.73 -1.25 -3.52
C LEU A 154 12.48 -0.39 -3.68
N ALA A 155 11.55 -0.45 -2.72
CA ALA A 155 10.34 0.38 -2.73
C ALA A 155 10.69 1.87 -2.66
N PHE A 156 11.62 2.25 -1.77
CA PHE A 156 12.09 3.61 -1.65
C PHE A 156 12.71 4.13 -2.95
N ILE A 157 13.64 3.36 -3.55
CA ILE A 157 14.25 3.70 -4.84
C ILE A 157 13.19 3.79 -5.95
N HIS A 158 12.23 2.87 -5.98
CA HIS A 158 11.17 2.86 -6.99
C HIS A 158 10.28 4.10 -6.90
N ILE A 159 9.85 4.48 -5.69
CA ILE A 159 9.06 5.69 -5.44
C ILE A 159 9.84 6.92 -5.88
N LEU A 160 11.11 7.01 -5.48
CA LEU A 160 11.96 8.14 -5.82
C LEU A 160 12.13 8.26 -7.33
N TRP A 161 12.46 7.16 -8.03
CA TRP A 161 12.62 7.17 -9.48
C TRP A 161 11.32 7.52 -10.23
N LYS A 162 10.17 7.06 -9.73
CA LYS A 162 8.87 7.39 -10.30
C LYS A 162 8.51 8.86 -10.09
N ASN A 163 8.82 9.42 -8.92
CA ASN A 163 8.65 10.85 -8.63
C ASN A 163 9.53 11.71 -9.57
N PHE A 164 10.79 11.34 -9.77
CA PHE A 164 11.69 12.00 -10.73
C PHE A 164 11.23 11.97 -12.20
N LYS A 165 10.55 10.90 -12.62
CA LYS A 165 10.16 10.68 -14.03
C LYS A 165 8.82 11.31 -14.43
N VAL A 166 7.97 11.71 -13.48
CA VAL A 166 6.62 12.22 -13.78
C VAL A 166 6.41 13.58 -13.12
N PRO A 167 6.96 14.68 -13.68
CA PRO A 167 6.87 15.96 -13.02
C PRO A 167 5.64 16.77 -13.45
N PHE A 168 4.90 16.36 -14.50
CA PHE A 168 3.71 17.06 -15.02
C PHE A 168 2.87 16.15 -15.93
N HIS A 169 1.55 16.36 -15.97
CA HIS A 169 0.66 15.75 -16.95
C HIS A 169 0.67 16.59 -18.23
N TYR A 170 1.34 16.10 -19.27
CA TYR A 170 1.27 16.67 -20.62
C TYR A 170 0.32 15.81 -21.46
N ASP A 171 -0.76 16.42 -21.98
CA ASP A 171 -1.72 15.75 -22.87
C ASP A 171 -1.48 16.22 -24.32
N PRO A 172 -0.61 15.54 -25.09
CA PRO A 172 -0.21 15.95 -26.44
C PRO A 172 -1.37 16.00 -27.45
N HIS A 173 -2.51 15.36 -27.15
CA HIS A 173 -3.66 15.30 -28.05
C HIS A 173 -4.56 16.54 -28.01
N ARG A 174 -4.23 17.54 -27.17
CA ARG A 174 -4.97 18.82 -27.08
C ARG A 174 -4.36 19.95 -27.91
N TYR A 175 -3.24 19.71 -28.59
CA TYR A 175 -2.59 20.71 -29.43
C TYR A 175 -3.42 20.99 -30.70
N LYS A 176 -3.93 22.22 -30.80
CA LYS A 176 -4.47 22.80 -32.05
C LYS A 176 -3.61 24.01 -32.42
N PRO A 177 -3.19 24.17 -33.68
CA PRO A 177 -2.43 25.34 -34.12
C PRO A 177 -3.16 26.64 -33.73
N GLY A 178 -2.49 27.50 -32.95
CA GLY A 178 -3.06 28.77 -32.45
C GLY A 178 -3.65 28.76 -31.04
N MET A 179 -3.67 27.63 -30.32
CA MET A 179 -4.06 27.60 -28.89
C MET A 179 -2.86 27.59 -27.94
N PRO A 180 -2.96 28.20 -26.75
CA PRO A 180 -1.92 28.12 -25.73
C PRO A 180 -1.77 26.70 -25.19
N ILE A 181 -0.52 26.28 -24.94
CA ILE A 181 -0.18 25.00 -24.33
C ILE A 181 -0.42 25.10 -22.82
N TYR A 182 -1.29 24.26 -22.27
CA TYR A 182 -1.57 24.23 -20.83
C TYR A 182 -0.71 23.15 -20.17
N ILE A 183 0.11 23.54 -19.20
CA ILE A 183 0.88 22.63 -18.35
C ILE A 183 0.27 22.70 -16.95
N GLU A 184 -0.46 21.66 -16.52
CA GLU A 184 -0.90 21.52 -15.13
C GLU A 184 0.23 20.90 -14.30
N LEU A 185 0.67 21.63 -13.26
CA LEU A 185 1.65 21.13 -12.30
C LEU A 185 0.99 20.11 -11.36
N SER A 186 1.74 19.07 -10.97
CA SER A 186 1.30 18.07 -9.98
C SER A 186 1.10 18.69 -8.59
N GLU A 187 0.33 18.03 -7.72
CA GLU A 187 0.01 18.49 -6.34
C GLU A 187 1.26 18.78 -5.48
N ASP A 188 2.33 17.98 -5.65
CA ASP A 188 3.64 18.17 -4.99
C ASP A 188 4.74 18.39 -6.06
N VAL A 189 5.33 19.59 -6.10
CA VAL A 189 6.44 19.92 -7.01
C VAL A 189 7.68 20.22 -6.18
N THR A 190 8.58 19.24 -6.11
CA THR A 190 9.86 19.32 -5.37
C THR A 190 10.99 19.84 -6.27
N PHE A 191 12.12 20.28 -5.68
CA PHE A 191 13.34 20.66 -6.41
C PHE A 191 13.74 19.66 -7.51
N LEU A 192 13.50 18.37 -7.26
CA LEU A 192 13.81 17.27 -8.18
C LEU A 192 13.09 17.39 -9.53
N ASN A 193 11.95 18.09 -9.58
CA ASN A 193 11.14 18.29 -10.77
C ASN A 193 11.67 19.43 -11.67
N LYS A 194 12.56 20.31 -11.16
CA LYS A 194 13.13 21.48 -11.89
C LYS A 194 13.80 21.07 -13.20
N ALA A 195 14.56 19.97 -13.19
CA ALA A 195 15.25 19.46 -14.37
C ALA A 195 14.29 18.95 -15.45
N GLY A 196 13.18 18.32 -15.03
CA GLY A 196 12.12 17.89 -15.93
C GLY A 196 11.42 19.10 -16.55
N ILE A 197 10.97 20.05 -15.72
CA ILE A 197 10.21 21.24 -16.18
C ILE A 197 11.03 21.99 -17.23
N LYS A 198 12.32 22.23 -16.94
CA LYS A 198 13.22 22.97 -17.82
C LYS A 198 13.41 22.26 -19.17
N ARG A 199 13.54 20.93 -19.17
CA ARG A 199 13.69 20.14 -20.40
C ARG A 199 12.45 20.19 -21.28
N THR A 200 11.26 20.04 -20.70
CA THR A 200 10.00 20.15 -21.44
C THR A 200 9.77 21.57 -21.97
N LEU A 201 10.12 22.60 -21.21
CA LEU A 201 10.08 23.99 -21.69
C LEU A 201 11.01 24.22 -22.89
N SER A 202 12.16 23.55 -22.94
CA SER A 202 13.12 23.64 -24.07
C SER A 202 12.69 22.85 -25.31
N GLU A 203 11.75 21.91 -25.19
CA GLU A 203 11.21 21.12 -26.31
C GLU A 203 9.99 21.80 -26.99
N ILE A 204 9.50 22.90 -26.42
CA ILE A 204 8.38 23.68 -26.98
C ILE A 204 8.91 24.57 -28.11
N PRO A 205 8.24 24.60 -29.29
CA PRO A 205 8.67 25.43 -30.42
C PRO A 205 8.65 26.93 -30.09
N ASP A 206 9.66 27.63 -30.59
CA ASP A 206 9.84 29.08 -30.39
C ASP A 206 8.58 29.86 -30.83
N GLY A 207 8.06 30.69 -29.93
CA GLY A 207 6.85 31.50 -30.15
C GLY A 207 5.54 30.89 -29.67
N ALA A 208 5.54 29.68 -29.08
CA ALA A 208 4.35 29.10 -28.47
C ALA A 208 3.97 29.79 -27.15
N ARG A 209 2.69 30.12 -26.98
CA ARG A 209 2.16 30.67 -25.72
C ARG A 209 1.93 29.53 -24.73
N VAL A 210 2.68 29.50 -23.63
CA VAL A 210 2.56 28.47 -22.58
C VAL A 210 1.86 29.05 -21.36
N VAL A 211 0.85 28.34 -20.85
CA VAL A 211 0.14 28.66 -19.60
C VAL A 211 0.46 27.57 -18.59
N ILE A 212 1.21 27.91 -17.55
CA ILE A 212 1.55 27.01 -16.44
C ILE A 212 0.53 27.24 -15.32
N ASP A 213 -0.33 26.25 -15.08
CA ASP A 213 -1.34 26.31 -14.02
C ASP A 213 -0.85 25.55 -12.77
N GLY A 214 -0.58 26.30 -11.70
CA GLY A 214 -0.21 25.79 -10.37
C GLY A 214 -1.33 25.91 -9.34
N GLY A 215 -2.57 26.19 -9.74
CA GLY A 215 -3.68 26.40 -8.81
C GLY A 215 -4.03 25.21 -7.92
N ARG A 216 -3.52 24.00 -8.24
CA ARG A 216 -3.71 22.77 -7.45
C ARG A 216 -2.46 22.28 -6.71
N SER A 217 -1.31 22.97 -6.82
CA SER A 217 -0.12 22.55 -6.07
C SER A 217 -0.23 22.97 -4.61
N TYR A 218 -0.20 22.01 -3.69
CA TYR A 218 -0.32 22.23 -2.25
C TYR A 218 1.03 22.60 -1.62
N ASP A 219 2.12 21.96 -2.07
CA ASP A 219 3.49 22.29 -1.66
C ASP A 219 4.38 22.52 -2.88
N LEU A 220 4.95 23.73 -2.95
CA LEU A 220 5.74 24.21 -4.09
C LEU A 220 7.08 24.71 -3.59
N ASP A 221 8.11 23.90 -3.88
CA ASP A 221 9.49 24.15 -3.47
C ASP A 221 9.96 25.56 -3.90
N PRO A 222 10.65 26.31 -3.02
CA PRO A 222 11.18 27.64 -3.35
C PRO A 222 11.98 27.68 -4.66
N ASP A 223 12.72 26.61 -4.97
CA ASP A 223 13.58 26.56 -6.16
C ASP A 223 12.82 26.41 -7.47
N VAL A 224 11.57 25.93 -7.40
CA VAL A 224 10.64 25.81 -8.54
C VAL A 224 9.91 27.13 -8.76
N ARG A 225 9.63 27.91 -7.70
CA ARG A 225 9.08 29.28 -7.83
C ARG A 225 9.98 30.18 -8.64
N GLU A 226 11.29 29.95 -8.59
CA GLU A 226 12.29 30.74 -9.31
C GLU A 226 12.18 30.59 -10.83
N ILE A 227 11.68 29.45 -11.34
CA ILE A 227 11.48 29.20 -12.79
C ILE A 227 10.39 30.12 -13.38
N ARG A 228 9.55 30.73 -12.53
CA ARG A 228 8.48 31.65 -12.96
C ARG A 228 9.00 33.06 -13.29
N ARG A 229 10.23 33.41 -12.89
CA ARG A 229 10.88 34.68 -13.26
C ARG A 229 11.63 34.54 -14.59
#